data_AF-A0A2J8JVR0-F1
#
_entry.id   AF-A0A2J8JVR0-F1
#
_cell.length_a   1.000
_cell.length_b   1.000
_cell.length_c   1.000
_cell.angle_alpha   90.00
_cell.angle_beta   90.00
_cell.angle_gamma   90.00
#
_symmetry.space_group_name_H-M   'P 1'
#
loop_
_entity.id
_entity.type
_entity.pdbx_description
1 polymer ?
#
loop_
_entity_poly.entity_id
_entity_poly.type
_entity_poly.pdbx_seq_one_letter_code
_entity_poly.pdbx_strand_id
1 'polypeptide(L)'
;KLESIDGARYHALLIPSCPGALTDLASSGSLARILQHFHSESKPICAVGHGVAALCCATNEDRSWVFHGYSLTGPSVCELVRAPGFARLPLVVEDFVKDSGACFSGLGAAPGWGRGGQQEDRPPEEQRRAGEDFPIYQCVFIYP
;
A
#
# COMPACT_ATOMS: atom_id res chain seq x y z
N LYS A 1 19.45 -11.28 4.46
CA LYS A 1 18.31 -12.14 4.06
C LYS A 1 17.21 -11.97 5.09
N LEU A 2 15.95 -11.81 4.69
CA LEU A 2 14.87 -11.44 5.63
C LEU A 2 14.62 -12.56 6.66
N GLU A 3 14.86 -13.80 6.25
CA GLU A 3 14.76 -14.99 7.10
C GLU A 3 15.74 -15.04 8.28
N SER A 4 16.78 -14.20 8.30
CA SER A 4 17.78 -14.15 9.38
C SER A 4 17.66 -12.90 10.26
N ILE A 5 16.57 -12.14 10.12
CA ILE A 5 16.35 -10.89 10.86
C ILE A 5 15.55 -11.18 12.12
N ASP A 6 16.08 -10.73 13.25
CA ASP A 6 15.36 -10.66 14.52
C ASP A 6 14.65 -9.30 14.64
N GLY A 7 13.32 -9.34 14.68
CA GLY A 7 12.45 -8.15 14.79
C GLY A 7 12.59 -7.42 16.13
N ALA A 8 13.05 -8.09 17.19
CA ALA A 8 13.22 -7.49 18.51
C ALA A 8 14.27 -6.37 18.51
N ARG A 9 15.26 -6.45 17.59
CA ARG A 9 16.37 -5.47 17.50
C ARG A 9 15.98 -4.13 16.88
N TYR A 10 14.78 -4.03 16.32
CA TYR A 10 14.32 -2.84 15.59
C TYR A 10 13.11 -2.23 16.29
N HIS A 11 13.05 -0.90 16.30
CA HIS A 11 11.96 -0.14 16.92
C HIS A 11 10.85 0.22 15.93
N ALA A 12 11.15 0.24 14.63
CA ALA A 12 10.20 0.59 13.57
C ALA A 12 10.54 -0.19 12.28
N LEU A 13 9.53 -0.45 11.46
CA LEU A 13 9.69 -1.06 10.14
C LEU A 13 9.29 -0.05 9.06
N LEU A 14 10.16 0.16 8.07
CA LEU A 14 9.87 0.97 6.89
C LEU A 14 9.95 0.08 5.64
N ILE A 15 8.86 0.04 4.87
CA ILE A 15 8.77 -0.64 3.59
C ILE A 15 8.68 0.45 2.51
N PRO A 16 9.76 0.74 1.78
CA PRO A 16 9.74 1.75 0.73
C PRO A 16 8.88 1.31 -0.46
N SER A 17 8.54 2.27 -1.33
CA SER A 17 7.85 1.96 -2.57
C SER A 17 8.71 1.04 -3.45
N CYS A 18 8.18 -0.15 -3.74
CA CYS A 18 8.80 -1.13 -4.61
C CYS A 18 7.71 -1.83 -5.43
N PRO A 19 7.63 -1.63 -6.76
CA PRO A 19 6.65 -2.33 -7.59
C PRO A 19 6.77 -3.87 -7.52
N GLY A 20 7.98 -4.38 -7.30
CA GLY A 20 8.23 -5.80 -7.10
C GLY A 20 7.50 -6.40 -5.89
N ALA A 21 7.22 -5.58 -4.87
CA ALA A 21 6.56 -5.98 -3.61
C ALA A 21 5.23 -6.69 -3.82
N LEU A 22 4.50 -6.34 -4.89
CA LEU A 22 3.26 -7.01 -5.28
C LEU A 22 3.42 -8.50 -5.60
N THR A 23 4.62 -8.90 -6.03
CA THR A 23 4.92 -10.26 -6.48
C THR A 23 5.74 -11.04 -5.45
N ASP A 24 6.76 -10.41 -4.85
CA ASP A 24 7.70 -11.10 -3.97
C ASP A 24 7.33 -10.97 -2.48
N LEU A 25 6.87 -9.80 -2.03
CA LEU A 25 6.59 -9.52 -0.63
C LEU A 25 5.14 -9.80 -0.22
N ALA A 26 4.17 -9.62 -1.12
CA ALA A 26 2.74 -9.77 -0.84
C ALA A 26 2.36 -11.18 -0.33
N SER A 27 3.18 -12.19 -0.60
CA SER A 27 3.02 -13.57 -0.10
C SER A 27 4.26 -14.10 0.64
N SER A 28 5.13 -13.22 1.15
CA SER A 28 6.38 -13.62 1.80
C SER A 28 6.16 -14.07 3.25
N GLY A 29 6.42 -15.35 3.53
CA GLY A 29 6.33 -15.90 4.90
C GLY A 29 7.34 -15.31 5.88
N SER A 30 8.53 -14.92 5.40
CA SER A 30 9.55 -14.27 6.24
C SER A 30 9.10 -12.87 6.67
N LEU A 31 8.48 -12.12 5.76
CA LEU A 31 7.95 -10.80 6.07
C LEU A 31 6.72 -10.89 6.98
N ALA A 32 5.83 -11.85 6.74
CA ALA A 32 4.65 -12.07 7.57
C ALA A 32 5.02 -12.23 9.05
N ARG A 33 6.08 -13.00 9.35
CA ARG A 33 6.59 -13.19 10.73
C ARG A 33 7.08 -11.88 11.36
N ILE A 34 7.78 -11.04 10.58
CA ILE A 34 8.26 -9.75 11.06
C ILE A 34 7.06 -8.82 11.31
N LEU A 35 6.11 -8.75 10.39
CA LEU A 35 4.91 -7.92 10.54
C LEU A 35 4.07 -8.34 11.75
N GLN A 36 3.87 -9.65 11.95
CA GLN A 36 3.18 -10.18 13.14
C GLN A 36 3.91 -9.80 14.43
N HIS A 37 5.24 -9.93 14.47
CA HIS A 37 6.03 -9.53 15.63
C HIS A 37 5.90 -8.04 15.93
N PHE A 38 5.98 -7.19 14.92
CA PHE A 38 5.81 -5.75 15.08
C PHE A 38 4.40 -5.39 15.55
N HIS A 39 3.37 -6.06 15.02
CA HIS A 39 2.00 -5.90 15.47
C HIS A 39 1.82 -6.35 16.93
N SER A 40 2.34 -7.52 17.32
CA SER A 40 2.22 -8.03 18.69
C SER A 40 2.94 -7.16 19.73
N GLU A 41 4.05 -6.54 19.35
CA GLU A 41 4.80 -5.62 20.20
C GLU A 41 4.33 -4.17 20.09
N SER A 42 3.23 -3.90 19.35
CA SER A 42 2.73 -2.53 19.13
C SER A 42 3.81 -1.58 18.57
N LYS A 43 4.69 -2.10 17.71
CA LYS A 43 5.76 -1.35 17.06
C LYS A 43 5.26 -0.70 15.76
N PRO A 44 5.68 0.54 15.46
CA PRO A 44 5.25 1.25 14.26
C PRO A 44 5.75 0.61 12.96
N ILE A 45 4.87 0.60 11.95
CA ILE A 45 5.15 0.15 10.59
C ILE A 45 4.77 1.27 9.61
N CYS A 46 5.69 1.76 8.76
CA CYS A 46 5.35 2.57 7.57
C CYS A 46 5.56 1.76 6.31
N ALA A 47 4.59 1.80 5.41
CA ALA A 47 4.72 1.28 4.06
C ALA A 47 4.35 2.38 3.06
N VAL A 48 5.13 2.52 2.00
CA VAL A 48 4.99 3.62 1.03
C VAL A 48 4.66 3.07 -0.35
N GLY A 49 3.71 3.67 -1.06
CA GLY A 49 3.40 3.34 -2.45
C GLY A 49 3.11 1.86 -2.66
N HIS A 50 3.81 1.21 -3.60
CA HIS A 50 3.64 -0.22 -3.87
C HIS A 50 4.13 -1.12 -2.72
N GLY A 51 4.93 -0.58 -1.80
CA GLY A 51 5.37 -1.30 -0.60
C GLY A 51 4.22 -1.68 0.34
N VAL A 52 3.06 -1.01 0.25
CA VAL A 52 1.87 -1.34 1.03
C VAL A 52 1.36 -2.77 0.72
N ALA A 53 1.59 -3.27 -0.50
CA ALA A 53 1.28 -4.65 -0.88
C ALA A 53 1.96 -5.69 0.02
N ALA A 54 3.13 -5.35 0.57
CA ALA A 54 3.88 -6.23 1.44
C ALA A 54 3.12 -6.53 2.76
N LEU A 55 2.18 -5.67 3.17
CA LEU A 55 1.34 -5.90 4.35
C LEU A 55 0.32 -7.03 4.14
N CYS A 56 0.00 -7.38 2.88
CA CYS A 56 -1.01 -8.37 2.55
C CYS A 56 -0.62 -9.79 2.99
N CYS A 57 0.69 -10.06 3.18
CA CYS A 57 1.17 -11.37 3.64
C CYS A 57 0.88 -11.65 5.12
N ALA A 58 0.59 -10.62 5.93
CA ALA A 58 0.41 -10.76 7.38
C ALA A 58 -1.00 -11.26 7.72
N THR A 59 -1.18 -12.57 7.75
CA THR A 59 -2.44 -13.23 8.13
C THR A 59 -2.27 -13.98 9.46
N ASN A 60 -3.33 -14.05 10.26
CA ASN A 60 -3.39 -14.86 11.48
C ASN A 60 -3.63 -16.34 11.13
N GLU A 61 -3.54 -17.22 12.13
CA GLU A 61 -3.83 -18.66 11.98
C GLU A 61 -5.26 -18.92 11.45
N ASP A 62 -6.22 -18.07 11.85
CA ASP A 62 -7.61 -18.11 11.42
C ASP A 62 -7.84 -17.57 10.00
N ARG A 63 -6.76 -17.26 9.27
CA ARG A 63 -6.75 -16.59 7.94
C ARG A 63 -7.30 -15.16 7.94
N SER A 64 -7.62 -14.59 9.10
CA SER A 64 -7.95 -13.17 9.21
C SER A 64 -6.71 -12.33 8.96
N TRP A 65 -6.87 -11.18 8.30
CA TRP A 65 -5.76 -10.26 8.07
C TRP A 65 -5.40 -9.53 9.38
N VAL A 66 -4.10 -9.42 9.67
CA VAL A 66 -3.61 -8.80 10.93
C VAL A 66 -4.04 -7.34 11.06
N PHE A 67 -4.19 -6.65 9.94
CA PHE A 67 -4.59 -5.25 9.89
C PHE A 67 -6.09 -5.05 9.62
N HIS A 68 -6.92 -6.03 9.96
CA HIS A 68 -8.38 -5.89 9.90
C HIS A 68 -8.85 -4.67 10.73
N GLY A 69 -9.76 -3.87 10.17
CA GLY A 69 -10.26 -2.65 10.82
C GLY A 69 -9.31 -1.45 10.83
N TYR A 70 -8.07 -1.59 10.37
CA TYR A 70 -7.14 -0.45 10.23
C TYR A 70 -7.54 0.46 9.08
N SER A 71 -7.05 1.70 9.12
CA SER A 71 -7.15 2.65 8.01
C SER A 71 -5.83 2.71 7.25
N LEU A 72 -5.87 2.39 5.96
CA LEU A 72 -4.72 2.37 5.05
C LEU A 72 -4.94 3.34 3.87
N THR A 73 -3.83 3.67 3.22
CA THR A 73 -3.74 4.45 1.98
C THR A 73 -2.73 3.78 1.05
N GLY A 74 -2.55 4.28 -0.16
CA GLY A 74 -1.63 3.69 -1.14
C GLY A 74 -2.16 3.86 -2.56
N PRO A 75 -1.44 3.33 -3.56
CA PRO A 75 -1.82 3.48 -4.96
C PRO A 75 -3.26 3.02 -5.18
N SER A 76 -4.13 3.96 -5.51
CA SER A 76 -5.55 3.68 -5.73
C SER A 76 -5.76 3.04 -7.10
N VAL A 77 -6.90 2.35 -7.27
CA VAL A 77 -7.34 1.84 -8.56
C VAL A 77 -7.40 2.97 -9.60
N CYS A 78 -7.89 4.15 -9.20
CA CYS A 78 -8.00 5.32 -10.07
C CYS A 78 -6.64 5.76 -10.64
N GLU A 79 -5.59 5.69 -9.83
CA GLU A 79 -4.21 5.96 -10.25
C GLU A 79 -3.66 4.81 -11.10
N LEU A 80 -3.83 3.56 -10.64
CA LEU A 80 -3.25 2.38 -11.27
C LEU A 80 -3.82 2.10 -12.67
N VAL A 81 -5.11 2.37 -12.93
CA VAL A 81 -5.75 2.17 -14.24
C VAL A 81 -5.08 2.99 -15.35
N ARG A 82 -4.42 4.10 -15.01
CA ARG A 82 -3.71 4.95 -15.98
C ARG A 82 -2.31 4.44 -16.31
N ALA A 83 -1.77 3.53 -15.51
CA ALA A 83 -0.43 3.01 -15.69
C ALA A 83 -0.37 1.88 -16.74
N PRO A 84 0.64 1.87 -17.62
CA PRO A 84 0.84 0.79 -18.58
C PRO A 84 1.28 -0.48 -17.83
N GLY A 85 0.33 -1.34 -17.48
CA GLY A 85 0.59 -2.55 -16.71
C GLY A 85 -0.50 -2.95 -15.72
N PHE A 86 -1.53 -2.11 -15.54
CA PHE A 86 -2.66 -2.39 -14.64
C PHE A 86 -3.25 -3.79 -14.81
N ALA A 87 -3.54 -4.19 -16.05
CA ALA A 87 -4.13 -5.50 -16.36
C ALA A 87 -3.23 -6.71 -16.02
N ARG A 88 -1.95 -6.48 -15.69
CA ARG A 88 -0.97 -7.51 -15.34
C ARG A 88 -0.63 -7.53 -13.85
N LEU A 89 -1.23 -6.64 -13.05
CA LEU A 89 -0.97 -6.59 -11.62
C LEU A 89 -1.49 -7.89 -10.97
N PRO A 90 -0.67 -8.58 -10.15
CA PRO A 90 -1.10 -9.80 -9.47
C PRO A 90 -2.05 -9.52 -8.31
N LEU A 91 -2.04 -8.28 -7.82
CA LEU A 91 -2.79 -7.81 -6.66
C LEU A 91 -3.12 -6.33 -6.83
N VAL A 92 -4.33 -5.94 -6.46
CA VAL A 92 -4.73 -4.55 -6.30
C VAL A 92 -4.92 -4.32 -4.81
N VAL A 93 -4.05 -3.49 -4.20
CA VAL A 93 -4.00 -3.30 -2.75
C VAL A 93 -5.29 -2.69 -2.21
N GLU A 94 -5.86 -1.72 -2.94
CA GLU A 94 -7.13 -1.09 -2.56
C GLU A 94 -8.26 -2.12 -2.41
N ASP A 95 -8.42 -3.02 -3.39
CA ASP A 95 -9.45 -4.06 -3.37
C ASP A 95 -9.18 -5.06 -2.24
N PHE A 96 -7.93 -5.51 -2.09
CA PHE A 96 -7.54 -6.42 -1.00
C PHE A 96 -7.83 -5.85 0.39
N VAL A 97 -7.51 -4.57 0.63
CA VAL A 97 -7.74 -3.89 1.91
C VAL A 97 -9.24 -3.84 2.22
N LYS A 98 -10.06 -3.47 1.23
CA LYS A 98 -11.52 -3.40 1.37
C LYS A 98 -12.13 -4.77 1.61
N ASP A 99 -11.72 -5.78 0.85
CA ASP A 99 -12.19 -7.17 0.98
C ASP A 99 -11.78 -7.80 2.31
N SER A 100 -10.62 -7.40 2.85
CA SER A 100 -10.10 -7.85 4.15
C SER A 100 -10.73 -7.11 5.34
N GLY A 101 -11.69 -6.21 5.11
CA GLY A 101 -12.43 -5.49 6.16
C GLY A 101 -11.66 -4.34 6.81
N ALA A 102 -10.70 -3.75 6.09
CA ALA A 102 -10.02 -2.53 6.49
C ALA A 102 -10.53 -1.33 5.68
N CYS A 103 -10.30 -0.12 6.19
CA CYS A 103 -10.69 1.11 5.52
C CYS A 103 -9.56 1.57 4.59
N PHE A 104 -9.88 1.84 3.33
CA PHE A 104 -8.91 2.39 2.38
C PHE A 104 -9.26 3.84 2.02
N SER A 105 -8.28 4.74 2.11
CA SER A 105 -8.38 6.14 1.73
C SER A 105 -7.32 6.48 0.69
N GLY A 106 -7.72 6.68 -0.56
CA GLY A 106 -6.83 6.99 -1.70
C GLY A 106 -7.34 8.15 -2.55
N LEU A 107 -6.52 8.63 -3.48
CA LEU A 107 -6.90 9.72 -4.38
C LEU A 107 -8.04 9.24 -5.30
N GLY A 108 -9.25 9.77 -5.09
CA GLY A 108 -10.46 9.34 -5.81
C GLY A 108 -11.39 8.40 -5.02
N ALA A 109 -11.03 7.99 -3.80
CA ALA A 109 -11.84 7.09 -2.96
C ALA A 109 -12.87 7.81 -2.04
N ALA A 110 -12.95 9.15 -2.05
CA ALA A 110 -13.87 9.88 -1.17
C ALA A 110 -15.09 10.46 -1.92
N PRO A 111 -16.33 10.23 -1.43
CA PRO A 111 -17.43 11.13 -1.70
C PRO A 111 -17.27 12.37 -0.80
N GLY A 112 -16.89 13.51 -1.39
CA GLY A 112 -17.24 14.81 -0.78
C GLY A 112 -16.20 15.55 0.06
N TRP A 113 -14.89 15.41 -0.17
CA TRP A 113 -13.93 16.44 0.28
C TRP A 113 -13.46 17.31 -0.90
N GLY A 114 -14.17 18.41 -1.10
CA GLY A 114 -13.59 19.70 -1.53
C GLY A 114 -12.94 19.78 -2.90
N ARG A 115 -13.69 19.56 -3.99
CA ARG A 115 -13.28 20.04 -5.32
C ARG A 115 -13.67 21.51 -5.47
N GLY A 116 -12.85 22.39 -4.91
CA GLY A 116 -12.84 23.83 -5.22
C GLY A 116 -11.54 24.18 -5.91
N GLY A 117 -11.45 23.93 -7.22
CA GLY A 117 -10.29 24.27 -8.04
C GLY A 117 -10.55 23.92 -9.49
N GLN A 118 -10.54 24.94 -10.35
CA GLN A 118 -10.87 24.89 -11.77
C GLN A 118 -10.13 23.77 -12.52
N GLN A 119 -10.86 23.07 -13.38
CA GLN A 119 -10.30 22.20 -14.40
C GLN A 119 -9.75 23.10 -15.52
N GLU A 120 -8.44 23.33 -15.51
CA GLU A 120 -7.74 24.00 -16.62
C GLU A 120 -7.55 22.98 -17.75
N ASP A 121 -8.22 23.20 -18.89
CA ASP A 121 -8.06 22.43 -20.12
C ASP A 121 -6.62 22.57 -20.64
N ARG A 122 -5.71 21.69 -20.22
CA ARG A 122 -4.34 21.65 -20.73
C ARG A 122 -4.24 20.84 -22.03
N PRO A 123 -3.47 21.33 -23.03
CA PRO A 123 -3.40 20.74 -24.35
C PRO A 123 -2.81 19.31 -24.36
N PRO A 124 -3.16 18.47 -25.35
CA PRO A 124 -2.84 17.04 -25.38
C PRO A 124 -1.34 16.70 -25.33
N GLU A 125 -0.48 17.66 -25.71
CA GLU A 125 0.97 17.48 -25.77
C GLU A 125 1.62 17.50 -24.38
N GLU A 126 1.02 18.21 -23.43
CA GLU A 126 1.47 18.27 -22.03
C GLU A 126 1.00 17.04 -21.24
N GLN A 127 -0.10 16.40 -21.67
CA GLN A 127 -0.57 15.12 -21.14
C GLN A 127 0.40 13.97 -21.47
N ARG A 128 1.16 14.06 -22.57
CA ARG A 128 2.23 13.10 -22.90
C ARG A 128 3.48 13.26 -22.02
N ARG A 129 3.78 14.47 -21.53
CA ARG A 129 4.86 14.68 -20.54
C ARG A 129 4.45 14.30 -19.12
N ALA A 130 3.16 14.36 -18.80
CA ALA A 130 2.59 13.83 -17.56
C ALA A 130 2.60 12.28 -17.48
N GLY A 131 3.09 11.59 -18.51
CA GLY A 131 3.41 10.16 -18.42
C GLY A 131 4.57 9.84 -17.47
N GLU A 132 5.28 10.86 -16.98
CA GLU A 132 6.26 10.78 -15.90
C GLU A 132 5.78 11.54 -14.63
N ASP A 133 4.48 11.56 -14.36
CA ASP A 133 4.00 12.01 -13.06
C ASP A 133 4.40 10.98 -12.00
N PHE A 134 5.45 11.33 -11.25
CA PHE A 134 5.92 10.60 -10.07
C PHE A 134 4.73 10.24 -9.18
N PRO A 135 4.60 8.97 -8.75
CA PRO A 135 3.48 8.56 -7.92
C PRO A 135 3.51 9.40 -6.63
N ILE A 136 2.36 9.97 -6.29
CA ILE A 136 2.14 10.64 -5.01
C ILE A 136 2.60 9.63 -3.94
N TYR A 137 3.66 9.95 -3.20
CA TYR A 137 4.21 9.05 -2.17
C TYR A 137 3.23 8.97 -1.00
N GLN A 138 2.15 8.20 -1.16
CA GLN A 138 1.24 7.87 -0.07
C GLN A 138 1.95 6.86 0.85
N CYS A 139 2.27 7.26 2.08
CA CYS A 139 2.68 6.34 3.16
C CYS A 139 1.44 5.99 4.00
N VAL A 140 1.33 4.72 4.34
CA VAL A 140 0.53 4.23 5.46
C VAL A 140 1.42 4.16 6.68
N PHE A 141 1.04 4.85 7.75
CA PHE A 141 1.61 4.62 9.06
C PHE A 141 0.63 3.80 9.89
N ILE A 142 1.03 2.59 10.25
CA ILE A 142 0.30 1.74 11.19
C ILE A 142 0.90 2.05 12.57
N TYR A 143 0.11 2.76 13.36
CA TYR A 143 0.36 2.97 14.78
C TYR A 143 -0.51 1.99 15.58
N PRO A 144 -0.02 1.51 16.74
CA PRO A 144 -0.86 0.78 17.69
C PRO A 144 -1.98 1.65 18.26
#